data_AF-A0A964EL70-F1
#
_entry.id   AF-A0A964EL70-F1
#
_cell.length_a   1.000
_cell.length_b   1.000
_cell.length_c   1.000
_cell.angle_alpha   90.00
_cell.angle_beta   90.00
_cell.angle_gamma   90.00
#
_symmetry.space_group_name_H-M   'P 1'
#
loop_
_entity.id
_entity.type
_entity.pdbx_description
1 polymer ?
#
loop_
_entity_poly.entity_id
_entity_poly.type
_entity_poly.pdbx_seq_one_letter_code
_entity_poly.pdbx_strand_id
1 'polypeptide(L)'
;MLRVTISLYMVAHGCTRLIAGTVGGFGEFLGGQGFPFGSILAWGITIFEIAGGITLALGYFRKWINAVFILELLMGIILVHASNGWFTVGYSSGGMEYSVLLIICFLATAADY
;
A
#
# COMPACT_ATOMS: atom_id res chain seq x y z
N MET A 1 12.75 0.00 14.84
CA MET A 1 11.51 -0.79 15.03
C MET A 1 10.39 -0.32 14.10
N LEU A 2 10.01 0.95 14.12
CA LEU A 2 8.94 1.50 13.26
C LEU A 2 9.06 1.09 11.78
N ARG A 3 10.22 1.30 11.15
CA ARG A 3 10.50 0.89 9.75
C ARG A 3 10.13 -0.57 9.49
N VAL A 4 10.58 -1.47 10.35
CA VAL A 4 10.33 -2.92 10.19
C VAL A 4 8.84 -3.19 10.29
N THR A 5 8.15 -2.61 11.28
CA THR A 5 6.71 -2.79 11.48
C THR A 5 5.88 -2.34 10.27
N ILE A 6 6.08 -1.10 9.79
CA ILE A 6 5.31 -0.57 8.64
C ILE A 6 5.65 -1.29 7.33
N SER A 7 6.90 -1.77 7.19
CA SER A 7 7.28 -2.61 6.05
C SER A 7 6.51 -3.93 6.05
N LEU A 8 6.40 -4.59 7.21
CA LEU A 8 5.65 -5.84 7.35
C LEU A 8 4.14 -5.66 7.11
N TYR A 9 3.58 -4.48 7.42
CA TYR A 9 2.20 -4.18 7.04
C TYR A 9 1.99 -4.16 5.52
N MET A 10 2.94 -3.63 4.73
CA MET A 10 2.84 -3.69 3.26
C MET A 10 3.03 -5.12 2.75
N VAL A 11 3.97 -5.88 3.32
CA VAL A 11 4.12 -7.31 2.98
C VAL A 11 2.83 -8.07 3.21
N ALA A 12 2.14 -7.80 4.33
CA ALA A 12 0.86 -8.43 4.64
C ALA A 12 -0.21 -8.15 3.56
N HIS A 13 -0.28 -6.92 3.02
CA HIS A 13 -1.22 -6.59 1.95
C HIS A 13 -0.99 -7.45 0.70
N GLY A 14 0.26 -7.50 0.23
CA GLY A 14 0.61 -8.28 -0.96
C GLY A 14 0.40 -9.78 -0.74
N CYS A 15 0.86 -10.31 0.39
CA CYS A 15 0.68 -11.73 0.74
C CYS A 15 -0.79 -12.12 0.85
N THR A 16 -1.62 -11.31 1.52
CA THR A 16 -3.05 -11.56 1.62
C THR A 16 -3.71 -11.54 0.25
N ARG A 17 -3.31 -10.64 -0.65
CA ARG A 17 -3.83 -10.59 -2.02
C ARG A 17 -3.51 -11.87 -2.81
N LEU A 18 -2.30 -12.42 -2.64
CA LEU A 18 -1.90 -13.70 -3.24
C LEU A 18 -2.65 -14.89 -2.66
N ILE A 19 -2.68 -15.01 -1.32
CA ILE A 19 -3.30 -16.14 -0.62
C ILE A 19 -4.80 -16.19 -0.90
N ALA A 20 -5.46 -15.04 -0.93
CA ALA A 20 -6.89 -14.95 -1.22
C ALA A 20 -7.21 -15.09 -2.72
N GLY A 21 -6.21 -15.17 -3.61
CA GLY A 21 -6.42 -15.25 -5.06
C GLY A 21 -7.06 -13.99 -5.66
N THR A 22 -6.89 -12.82 -5.03
CA THR A 22 -7.62 -11.59 -5.38
C THR A 22 -6.84 -10.63 -6.31
N VAL A 23 -5.65 -11.02 -6.77
CA VAL A 23 -4.84 -10.19 -7.69
C VAL A 23 -5.59 -9.90 -9.01
N GLY A 24 -6.30 -10.89 -9.55
CA GLY A 24 -7.09 -10.74 -10.77
C GLY A 24 -8.19 -9.69 -10.62
N GLY A 25 -9.00 -9.79 -9.56
CA GLY A 25 -10.05 -8.82 -9.26
C GLY A 25 -9.51 -7.41 -8.98
N PHE A 26 -8.33 -7.29 -8.37
CA PHE A 26 -7.67 -6.00 -8.23
C PHE A 26 -7.25 -5.40 -9.58
N GLY A 27 -6.78 -6.25 -10.51
CA GLY A 27 -6.45 -5.82 -11.87
C GLY A 27 -7.67 -5.36 -12.68
N GLU A 28 -8.79 -6.07 -12.55
CA GLU A 28 -10.08 -5.67 -13.14
C GLU A 28 -10.56 -4.32 -12.57
N PHE A 29 -10.46 -4.15 -11.25
CA PHE A 29 -10.78 -2.88 -10.58
C PHE A 29 -9.93 -1.73 -11.14
N LEU A 30 -8.61 -1.89 -11.23
CA LEU A 30 -7.72 -0.86 -11.79
C LEU A 30 -8.07 -0.54 -13.25
N GLY A 31 -8.38 -1.56 -14.06
CA GLY A 31 -8.86 -1.36 -15.42
C GLY A 31 -10.16 -0.55 -15.49
N GLY A 32 -11.10 -0.84 -14.59
CA GLY A 32 -12.36 -0.08 -14.45
C GLY A 32 -12.17 1.37 -14.01
N GLN A 33 -11.07 1.67 -13.30
CA GLN A 33 -10.67 3.04 -12.94
C GLN A 33 -9.92 3.77 -14.07
N GLY A 34 -9.75 3.15 -15.24
CA GLY A 34 -9.10 3.74 -16.42
C GLY A 34 -7.58 3.55 -16.48
N PHE A 35 -6.99 2.74 -15.60
CA PHE A 35 -5.56 2.43 -15.69
C PHE A 35 -5.29 1.44 -16.83
N PRO A 36 -4.30 1.72 -17.71
CA PRO A 36 -3.92 0.78 -18.75
C PRO A 36 -3.26 -0.45 -18.12
N PHE A 37 -3.48 -1.62 -18.73
CA PHE A 37 -2.86 -2.88 -18.29
C PHE A 37 -3.11 -3.23 -16.81
N GLY A 38 -4.34 -3.05 -16.31
CA GLY A 38 -4.70 -3.24 -14.90
C GLY A 38 -4.19 -4.54 -14.26
N SER A 39 -4.24 -5.67 -14.98
CA SER A 39 -3.67 -6.95 -14.50
C SER A 39 -2.15 -6.88 -14.26
N ILE A 40 -1.39 -6.28 -15.18
CA ILE A 40 0.06 -6.12 -15.05
C ILE A 40 0.36 -5.20 -13.85
N LEU A 41 -0.39 -4.10 -13.70
CA LEU A 41 -0.23 -3.19 -12.57
C LEU A 41 -0.55 -3.86 -11.24
N ALA A 42 -1.64 -4.63 -11.14
CA ALA A 42 -2.01 -5.34 -9.92
C ALA A 42 -0.93 -6.35 -9.50
N TRP A 43 -0.37 -7.11 -10.44
CA TRP A 43 0.77 -7.98 -10.17
C TRP A 43 2.01 -7.20 -9.75
N GLY A 44 2.33 -6.10 -10.43
CA GLY A 44 3.45 -5.23 -10.10
C GLY A 44 3.37 -4.68 -8.68
N ILE A 45 2.23 -4.11 -8.29
CA ILE A 45 1.95 -3.61 -6.93
C ILE A 45 2.08 -4.75 -5.91
N THR A 46 1.46 -5.90 -6.19
CA THR A 46 1.51 -7.06 -5.27
C THR A 46 2.94 -7.56 -5.03
N ILE A 47 3.73 -7.68 -6.09
CA ILE A 47 5.13 -8.10 -5.99
C ILE A 47 5.95 -7.03 -5.25
N PHE A 48 5.70 -5.75 -5.53
CA PHE A 48 6.39 -4.65 -4.89
C PHE A 48 6.10 -4.56 -3.39
N GLU A 49 4.85 -4.70 -2.97
CA GLU A 49 4.45 -4.76 -1.56
C GLU A 49 5.23 -5.82 -0.76
N ILE A 50 5.43 -6.99 -1.35
CA ILE A 50 6.17 -8.10 -0.73
C ILE A 50 7.68 -7.84 -0.78
N ALA A 51 8.24 -7.70 -1.98
CA ALA A 51 9.69 -7.60 -2.17
C ALA A 51 10.25 -6.28 -1.63
N GLY A 52 9.57 -5.17 -1.92
CA GLY A 52 9.87 -3.85 -1.40
C GLY A 52 9.74 -3.81 0.12
N GLY A 53 8.70 -4.41 0.69
CA GLY A 53 8.50 -4.46 2.14
C GLY A 53 9.63 -5.22 2.85
N ILE A 54 10.00 -6.39 2.35
CA ILE A 54 11.15 -7.16 2.88
C ILE A 54 12.45 -6.35 2.75
N THR A 55 12.69 -5.73 1.59
CA THR A 55 13.90 -4.95 1.32
C THR A 55 14.02 -3.73 2.23
N LEU A 56 12.90 -3.03 2.46
CA LEU A 56 12.83 -1.88 3.36
C LEU A 56 13.00 -2.29 4.82
N ALA A 57 12.44 -3.42 5.24
CA ALA A 57 12.62 -3.95 6.60
C ALA A 57 14.11 -4.19 6.89
N LEU A 58 14.83 -4.79 5.93
CA LEU A 58 16.28 -5.00 5.97
C LEU A 58 17.10 -3.70 5.91
N GLY A 59 16.47 -2.58 5.55
CA GLY A 59 17.07 -1.24 5.61
C GLY A 59 17.71 -0.76 4.30
N TYR A 60 17.45 -1.44 3.18
CA TYR A 60 17.96 -1.06 1.86
C TYR A 60 16.99 -0.12 1.12
N PHE A 61 17.54 0.72 0.22
CA PHE A 61 16.79 1.64 -0.66
C PHE A 61 15.70 2.48 0.03
N ARG A 62 15.89 2.83 1.31
CA ARG A 62 14.86 3.38 2.21
C ARG A 62 14.04 4.51 1.60
N LYS A 63 14.73 5.53 1.07
CA LYS A 63 14.09 6.71 0.46
C LYS A 63 13.19 6.35 -0.73
N TRP A 64 13.67 5.47 -1.60
CA TRP A 64 12.96 5.10 -2.82
C TRP A 64 11.77 4.20 -2.53
N ILE A 65 11.94 3.18 -1.69
CA ILE A 65 10.85 2.25 -1.36
C ILE A 65 9.75 2.98 -0.57
N ASN A 66 10.13 3.82 0.40
CA ASN A 66 9.14 4.65 1.13
C ASN A 66 8.34 5.54 0.17
N ALA A 67 9.00 6.17 -0.81
CA ALA A 67 8.30 7.02 -1.79
C ALA A 67 7.26 6.24 -2.61
N VAL A 68 7.58 5.00 -3.01
CA VAL A 68 6.62 4.14 -3.74
C VAL A 68 5.45 3.71 -2.84
N PHE A 69 5.71 3.29 -1.59
CA PHE A 69 4.62 2.96 -0.66
C PHE A 69 3.71 4.15 -0.34
N ILE A 70 4.28 5.35 -0.20
CA ILE A 70 3.49 6.56 -0.03
C ILE A 70 2.60 6.79 -1.27
N LEU A 71 3.13 6.59 -2.47
CA LEU A 71 2.35 6.72 -3.71
C LEU A 71 1.22 5.68 -3.78
N GLU A 72 1.48 4.41 -3.47
CA GLU A 72 0.46 3.35 -3.42
C GLU A 72 -0.67 3.70 -2.44
N LEU A 73 -0.33 4.15 -1.24
CA LEU A 73 -1.30 4.55 -0.22
C LEU A 73 -2.11 5.78 -0.65
N LEU A 74 -1.47 6.78 -1.27
CA LEU A 74 -2.17 7.95 -1.81
C LEU A 74 -3.17 7.55 -2.90
N MET A 75 -2.79 6.64 -3.79
CA MET A 75 -3.70 6.12 -4.81
C MET A 75 -4.83 5.31 -4.20
N GLY A 76 -4.57 4.51 -3.16
CA GLY A 76 -5.62 3.82 -2.41
C GLY A 76 -6.62 4.78 -1.75
N ILE A 77 -6.13 5.92 -1.23
CA ILE A 77 -6.99 6.98 -0.70
C ILE A 77 -7.88 7.56 -1.79
N ILE A 78 -7.28 7.98 -2.91
CA ILE A 78 -8.00 8.66 -4.01
C ILE A 78 -9.05 7.73 -4.63
N LEU A 79 -8.69 6.48 -4.90
CA LEU A 79 -9.53 5.54 -5.64
C LEU A 79 -10.61 4.88 -4.77
N VAL A 80 -10.39 4.77 -3.47
CA VAL A 80 -11.27 3.99 -2.57
C VAL A 80 -11.57 4.76 -1.30
N HIS A 81 -10.56 4.97 -0.44
CA HIS A 81 -10.82 5.26 0.97
C HIS A 81 -11.39 6.66 1.25
N ALA A 82 -11.08 7.66 0.42
CA ALA A 82 -11.61 9.01 0.60
C ALA A 82 -13.14 9.04 0.48
N SER A 83 -13.71 8.24 -0.43
CA SER A 83 -15.17 8.14 -0.61
C SER A 83 -15.88 7.48 0.58
N ASN A 84 -15.16 6.68 1.36
CA ASN A 84 -15.66 6.03 2.57
C ASN A 84 -15.57 6.91 3.82
N GLY A 85 -15.04 8.14 3.70
CA GLY A 85 -14.85 9.07 4.81
C GLY A 85 -13.54 8.88 5.57
N TRP A 86 -13.46 9.44 6.78
CA TRP A 86 -12.22 9.46 7.56
C TRP A 86 -11.96 8.13 8.28
N PHE A 87 -12.89 7.67 9.11
CA PHE A 87 -12.63 6.60 10.07
C PHE A 87 -12.56 5.23 9.40
N THR A 88 -11.53 4.46 9.74
CA THR A 88 -11.37 3.09 9.24
C THR A 88 -12.38 2.12 9.88
N VAL A 89 -12.74 2.35 11.14
CA VAL A 89 -13.76 1.58 11.89
C VAL A 89 -14.61 2.51 12.77
N GLY A 90 -15.82 2.09 13.12
CA GLY A 90 -16.74 2.85 13.98
C GLY A 90 -17.77 3.65 13.19
N TYR A 91 -17.61 4.97 13.11
CA TYR A 91 -18.54 5.88 12.42
C TYR A 91 -18.66 5.59 10.91
N SER A 92 -17.55 5.17 10.29
CA SER A 92 -17.47 4.68 8.91
C SER A 92 -16.65 3.38 8.88
N SER A 93 -16.68 2.69 7.74
CA SER A 93 -15.88 1.49 7.49
C SER A 93 -15.01 1.68 6.27
N GLY A 94 -13.71 1.39 6.40
CA GLY A 94 -12.77 1.48 5.28
C GLY A 94 -12.42 2.90 4.86
N GLY A 95 -12.52 3.88 5.76
CA GLY A 95 -12.03 5.25 5.57
C GLY A 95 -10.50 5.38 5.61
N MET A 96 -10.02 6.58 5.29
CA MET A 96 -8.61 6.86 4.98
C MET A 96 -7.66 7.06 6.17
N GLU A 97 -8.15 7.09 7.42
CA GLU A 97 -7.37 7.33 8.64
C GLU A 97 -6.10 6.46 8.73
N TYR A 98 -6.24 5.14 8.53
CA TYR A 98 -5.10 4.22 8.59
C TYR A 98 -4.07 4.48 7.48
N SER A 99 -4.51 4.78 6.26
CA SER A 99 -3.61 5.11 5.15
C SER A 99 -2.81 6.39 5.43
N VAL A 100 -3.46 7.42 5.99
CA VAL A 100 -2.78 8.68 6.38
C VAL A 100 -1.73 8.42 7.46
N LEU A 101 -2.05 7.61 8.47
CA LEU A 101 -1.10 7.22 9.51
C LEU A 101 0.13 6.51 8.92
N LEU A 102 -0.07 5.55 8.01
CA LEU A 102 1.03 4.84 7.36
C LEU A 102 1.90 5.78 6.52
N ILE A 103 1.30 6.72 5.77
CA ILE A 103 2.03 7.73 5.00
C ILE A 103 2.95 8.55 5.91
N ILE A 104 2.45 9.03 7.06
CA ILE A 104 3.26 9.79 8.02
C ILE A 104 4.41 8.93 8.58
N CYS A 105 4.16 7.67 8.89
CA CYS A 105 5.21 6.75 9.35
C CYS A 105 6.27 6.50 8.28
N PHE A 106 5.89 6.35 7.02
CA PHE A 106 6.82 6.19 5.90
C PHE A 106 7.64 7.46 5.66
N LEU A 107 7.04 8.64 5.78
CA LEU A 107 7.76 9.92 5.73
C LEU A 107 8.79 10.02 6.86
N ALA A 108 8.42 9.69 8.10
CA ALA A 108 9.33 9.72 9.23
C ALA A 108 10.54 8.79 9.01
N THR A 109 10.28 7.54 8.62
CA THR A 109 11.35 6.55 8.42
C THR A 109 12.17 6.76 7.13
N ALA A 110 11.72 7.61 6.20
CA ALA A 110 12.49 8.03 5.04
C ALA A 110 13.58 9.07 5.40
N ALA A 111 13.37 9.82 6.48
CA ALA A 111 14.31 10.83 6.97
C ALA A 111 15.42 10.25 7.87
N ASP A 112 15.22 9.04 8.41
CA ASP A 112 16.19 8.38 9.29
C ASP A 112 17.41 7.82 8.51
N TYR A 113 18.61 8.21 8.96
CA TYR A 113 19.91 7.78 8.42
C TYR A 113 20.35 6.41 8.96
#